data_AF-A0A7C7DIG8-F1
#
_entry.id   AF-A0A7C7DIG8-F1
#
_cell.length_a   1.000
_cell.length_b   1.000
_cell.length_c   1.000
_cell.angle_alpha   90.00
_cell.angle_beta   90.00
_cell.angle_gamma   90.00
#
_symmetry.space_group_name_H-M   'P 1'
#
loop_
_entity.id
_entity.type
_entity.pdbx_description
1 polymer ?
#
loop_
_entity_poly.entity_id
_entity_poly.type
_entity_poly.pdbx_seq_one_letter_code
_entity_poly.pdbx_strand_id
1 'polypeptide(L)'
;MTTTFRGIKAAIDVVSGLGLNMFSEDELYAIHLATLEVLQRTGVKVHDEQAIEIFDGGGAIVERDSCTVRFPPYLVEDAIRTSPRKVVLYGRN
;
A
#
# COMPACT_ATOMS: atom_id res chain seq x y z
N MET A 1 39.50 -13.84 7.22
CA MET A 1 39.19 -12.65 8.03
C MET A 1 37.72 -12.76 8.40
N THR A 2 37.48 -13.20 9.63
CA THR A 2 36.19 -13.67 10.13
C THR A 2 35.38 -12.47 10.62
N THR A 3 34.29 -12.12 9.93
CA THR A 3 33.29 -11.19 10.46
C THR A 3 32.00 -11.95 10.72
N THR A 4 31.80 -12.24 11.99
CA THR A 4 30.70 -13.01 12.57
C THR A 4 29.37 -12.25 12.45
N PHE A 5 28.41 -12.75 11.67
CA PHE A 5 27.01 -12.32 11.74
C PHE A 5 26.39 -12.85 13.04
N ARG A 6 26.47 -12.07 14.12
CA ARG A 6 25.81 -12.38 15.39
C ARG A 6 24.31 -12.05 15.29
N GLY A 7 23.51 -13.11 15.25
CA GLY A 7 22.19 -13.15 15.89
C GLY A 7 21.03 -12.56 15.13
N ILE A 8 20.62 -13.22 14.04
CA ILE A 8 19.26 -13.04 13.51
C ILE A 8 18.31 -13.75 14.49
N LYS A 9 17.76 -13.03 15.47
CA LYS A 9 16.50 -13.44 16.11
C LYS A 9 15.35 -13.12 15.15
N ALA A 10 15.33 -13.81 14.02
CA ALA A 10 14.11 -13.98 13.25
C ALA A 10 13.22 -14.93 14.06
N ALA A 11 11.93 -14.64 14.14
CA ALA A 11 10.91 -15.42 14.86
C ALA A 11 10.82 -15.22 16.38
N ILE A 12 10.85 -13.96 16.84
CA ILE A 12 10.04 -13.62 18.02
C ILE A 12 9.19 -12.41 17.66
N ASP A 13 7.90 -12.65 17.38
CA ASP A 13 6.88 -11.61 17.47
C ASP A 13 6.68 -11.33 18.97
N VAL A 14 7.50 -10.42 19.51
CA VAL A 14 7.25 -9.90 20.86
C VAL A 14 6.08 -8.93 20.71
N VAL A 15 4.87 -9.41 21.00
CA VAL A 15 3.77 -8.52 21.35
C VAL A 15 4.15 -7.86 22.68
N SER A 16 4.71 -6.65 22.61
CA SER A 16 5.16 -5.85 23.75
C SER A 16 4.03 -4.98 24.34
N GLY A 17 2.75 -5.31 24.07
CA GLY A 17 1.60 -4.57 24.57
C GLY A 17 0.25 -5.23 24.24
N LEU A 18 -0.85 -4.58 24.63
CA LEU A 18 -2.22 -4.98 24.26
C LEU A 18 -2.62 -4.19 23.00
N GLY A 19 -2.86 -4.87 21.88
CA GLY A 19 -3.48 -4.27 20.70
C GLY A 19 -5.00 -4.23 20.86
N LEU A 20 -5.61 -3.04 20.78
CA LEU A 20 -7.07 -2.91 20.73
C LEU A 20 -7.53 -3.07 19.28
N ASN A 21 -8.16 -4.20 18.98
CA ASN A 21 -8.87 -4.40 17.72
C ASN A 21 -10.29 -3.84 17.88
N MET A 22 -10.55 -2.68 17.27
CA MET A 22 -11.84 -1.99 17.36
C MET A 22 -12.86 -2.45 16.31
N PHE A 23 -12.43 -3.23 15.31
CA PHE A 23 -13.25 -3.76 14.23
C PHE A 23 -13.10 -5.28 14.13
N SER A 24 -14.19 -5.94 13.76
CA SER A 24 -14.18 -7.33 13.29
C SER A 24 -13.57 -7.45 11.89
N GLU A 25 -13.19 -8.67 11.50
CA GLU A 25 -12.64 -8.95 10.16
C GLU A 25 -13.64 -8.59 9.05
N ASP A 26 -14.94 -8.85 9.27
CA ASP A 26 -15.99 -8.51 8.30
C ASP A 26 -16.15 -6.99 8.16
N GLU A 27 -16.05 -6.22 9.26
CA GLU A 27 -16.08 -4.76 9.22
C GLU A 27 -14.85 -4.18 8.50
N LEU A 28 -13.66 -4.73 8.75
CA LEU A 28 -12.45 -4.35 8.03
C LEU A 28 -12.56 -4.67 6.53
N TYR A 29 -13.10 -5.83 6.18
CA TYR A 29 -13.34 -6.21 4.79
C TYR A 29 -14.35 -5.29 4.11
N ALA A 30 -15.43 -4.90 4.81
CA ALA A 30 -16.39 -3.93 4.30
C ALA A 30 -15.74 -2.56 4.02
N ILE A 31 -14.88 -2.08 4.91
CA ILE A 31 -14.11 -0.83 4.70
C ILE A 31 -13.18 -0.96 3.49
N HIS A 32 -12.50 -2.10 3.34
CA HIS A 32 -11.62 -2.36 2.21
C HIS A 32 -12.40 -2.29 0.88
N LEU A 33 -13.53 -2.99 0.77
CA LEU A 33 -14.38 -2.97 -0.42
C LEU A 33 -14.91 -1.56 -0.73
N ALA A 34 -15.38 -0.83 0.28
CA ALA A 34 -15.86 0.54 0.11
C ALA A 34 -14.73 1.47 -0.39
N THR A 35 -13.50 1.27 0.09
CA THR A 35 -12.34 2.03 -0.36
C THR A 35 -12.01 1.74 -1.83
N LEU A 36 -12.05 0.48 -2.24
CA LEU A 36 -11.84 0.08 -3.64
C LEU A 36 -12.93 0.69 -4.55
N GLU A 37 -14.18 0.71 -4.11
CA GLU A 37 -15.26 1.36 -4.86
C GLU A 37 -14.99 2.85 -5.07
N VAL A 38 -14.57 3.58 -4.02
CA VAL A 38 -14.25 5.01 -4.12
C VAL A 38 -13.10 5.25 -5.10
N LEU A 39 -12.03 4.45 -5.00
CA LEU A 39 -10.88 4.58 -5.91
C LEU A 39 -11.22 4.25 -7.36
N GLN A 40 -12.13 3.30 -7.59
CA GLN A 40 -12.57 2.91 -8.92
C GLN A 40 -13.56 3.91 -9.53
N ARG A 41 -14.54 4.40 -8.77
CA ARG A 41 -15.62 5.24 -9.29
C ARG A 41 -15.27 6.72 -9.27
N THR A 42 -14.70 7.19 -8.16
CA THR A 42 -14.37 8.61 -7.96
C THR A 42 -12.94 8.89 -8.41
N GLY A 43 -11.98 8.06 -7.99
CA GLY A 43 -10.56 8.26 -8.27
C GLY A 43 -9.93 9.39 -7.45
N VAL A 44 -8.73 9.79 -7.85
CA VAL A 44 -7.90 10.80 -7.17
C VAL A 44 -7.40 11.83 -8.19
N LYS A 45 -7.36 13.11 -7.80
CA LYS A 45 -6.76 14.15 -8.64
C LYS A 45 -5.25 14.13 -8.55
N VAL A 46 -4.59 14.04 -9.70
CA VAL A 46 -3.12 14.02 -9.84
C VAL A 46 -2.75 15.09 -10.84
N HIS A 47 -2.02 16.11 -10.38
CA HIS A 47 -1.65 17.27 -11.21
C HIS A 47 -0.24 17.16 -11.81
N ASP A 48 0.54 16.20 -11.35
CA ASP A 48 1.87 15.94 -11.88
C ASP A 48 1.77 15.09 -13.15
N GLU A 49 2.30 15.61 -14.26
CA GLU A 49 2.21 14.97 -15.58
C GLU A 49 2.98 13.65 -15.61
N GLN A 50 4.15 13.59 -14.96
CA GLN A 50 4.94 12.36 -14.89
C GLN A 50 4.19 11.27 -14.11
N ALA A 51 3.54 11.62 -13.00
CA ALA A 51 2.71 10.69 -12.25
C ALA A 51 1.53 10.17 -13.07
N ILE A 52 0.88 11.03 -13.86
CA ILE A 52 -0.20 10.62 -14.77
C ILE A 52 0.28 9.56 -15.76
N GLU A 53 1.43 9.76 -16.41
CA GLU A 53 1.98 8.78 -17.36
C GLU A 53 2.31 7.44 -16.69
N ILE A 54 2.83 7.47 -15.45
CA ILE A 54 3.10 6.26 -14.67
C ILE A 54 1.80 5.50 -14.37
N PHE A 55 0.74 6.20 -14.00
CA PHE A 55 -0.55 5.58 -13.70
C PHE A 55 -1.22 5.01 -14.95
N ASP A 56 -1.20 5.74 -16.06
CA ASP A 56 -1.73 5.30 -17.36
C ASP A 56 -1.01 4.03 -17.85
N GLY A 57 0.33 4.05 -17.83
CA GLY A 57 1.16 2.88 -18.17
C GLY A 57 1.02 1.72 -17.17
N GLY A 58 0.62 2.00 -15.93
CA GLY A 58 0.35 1.00 -14.89
C GLY A 58 -1.04 0.36 -14.98
N GLY A 59 -1.89 0.78 -15.93
CA GLY A 59 -3.24 0.23 -16.10
C GLY A 59 -4.32 0.91 -15.26
N ALA A 60 -4.05 2.09 -14.69
CA ALA A 60 -5.09 2.96 -14.15
C ALA A 60 -5.85 3.67 -15.28
N ILE A 61 -7.07 4.10 -15.00
CA ILE A 61 -7.90 4.83 -15.98
C ILE A 61 -7.70 6.32 -15.74
N VAL A 62 -7.12 7.03 -16.70
CA VAL A 62 -6.80 8.46 -16.59
C VAL A 62 -7.77 9.32 -17.41
N GLU A 63 -8.46 10.24 -16.74
CA GLU A 63 -9.20 11.34 -17.35
C GLU A 63 -8.32 12.60 -17.34
N ARG A 64 -7.65 12.87 -18.47
CA ARG A 64 -6.65 13.95 -18.59
C ARG A 64 -7.26 15.34 -18.47
N ASP A 65 -8.48 15.55 -18.97
CA ASP A 65 -9.17 16.85 -18.92
C ASP A 65 -9.44 17.32 -17.48
N SER A 66 -9.75 16.39 -16.57
CA SER A 66 -10.03 16.69 -15.16
C SER A 66 -8.86 16.38 -14.22
N CYS A 67 -7.75 15.88 -14.78
CA CYS A 67 -6.60 15.36 -14.04
C CYS A 67 -6.99 14.28 -13.00
N THR A 68 -7.95 13.41 -13.34
CA THR A 68 -8.46 12.38 -12.42
C THR A 68 -7.93 11.01 -12.81
N VAL A 69 -7.34 10.29 -11.87
CA VAL A 69 -6.89 8.91 -12.01
C VAL A 69 -7.82 8.00 -11.23
N ARG A 70 -8.44 7.02 -11.90
CA ARG A 70 -9.28 5.98 -11.28
C ARG A 70 -8.55 4.65 -11.28
N PHE A 71 -8.69 3.91 -10.19
CA PHE A 71 -7.92 2.69 -9.95
C PHE A 71 -8.86 1.48 -9.96
N PRO A 72 -8.70 0.54 -10.92
CA PRO A 72 -9.38 -0.74 -10.85
C PRO A 72 -9.00 -1.51 -9.57
N PRO A 73 -9.92 -2.29 -8.95
CA PRO A 73 -9.62 -3.02 -7.73
C PRO A 73 -8.40 -3.94 -7.81
N TYR A 74 -8.25 -4.69 -8.91
CA TYR A 74 -7.13 -5.60 -9.12
C TYR A 74 -5.77 -4.88 -9.06
N LEU A 75 -5.71 -3.64 -9.56
CA LEU A 75 -4.47 -2.86 -9.60
C LEU A 75 -4.03 -2.48 -8.18
N VAL A 76 -4.99 -2.10 -7.34
CA VAL A 76 -4.73 -1.75 -5.92
C VAL A 76 -4.34 -3.01 -5.13
N GLU A 77 -5.06 -4.11 -5.32
CA GLU A 77 -4.77 -5.38 -4.64
C GLU A 77 -3.38 -5.94 -5.03
N ASP A 78 -3.01 -5.87 -6.31
CA ASP A 78 -1.68 -6.28 -6.78
C ASP A 78 -0.57 -5.39 -6.21
N ALA A 79 -0.80 -4.07 -6.11
CA ALA A 79 0.14 -3.15 -5.47
C ALA A 79 0.33 -3.47 -3.98
N ILE A 80 -0.75 -3.80 -3.26
CA ILE A 80 -0.67 -4.21 -1.84
C ILE A 80 0.10 -5.53 -1.71
N ARG A 81 -0.20 -6.51 -2.57
CA ARG A 81 0.43 -7.83 -2.57
C ARG A 81 1.93 -7.79 -2.86
N THR A 82 2.36 -6.90 -3.74
CA THR A 82 3.77 -6.74 -4.11
C THR A 82 4.55 -5.86 -3.12
N SER A 83 3.85 -5.13 -2.25
CA SER A 83 4.46 -4.27 -1.23
C SER A 83 5.20 -5.09 -0.17
N PRO A 84 6.44 -4.70 0.21
CA PRO A 84 7.20 -5.40 1.25
C PRO A 84 6.54 -5.24 2.63
N ARG A 85 6.38 -6.34 3.37
CA ARG A 85 5.79 -6.34 4.73
C ARG A 85 6.59 -5.54 5.76
N LYS A 86 7.90 -5.37 5.55
CA LYS A 86 8.81 -4.63 6.42
C LYS A 86 9.84 -3.91 5.57
N VAL A 87 10.04 -2.62 5.85
CA VAL A 87 11.11 -1.80 5.25
C VAL A 87 11.97 -1.27 6.39
N VAL A 88 13.30 -1.38 6.26
CA VAL A 88 14.25 -0.82 7.24
C VAL A 88 14.66 0.57 6.77
N LEU A 89 14.32 1.58 7.56
CA LEU A 89 14.74 2.97 7.30
C LEU A 89 16.03 3.24 8.09
N TYR A 90 17.13 3.47 7.38
CA TYR A 90 18.42 3.78 7.99
C TYR A 90 18.52 5.26 8.37
N GLY A 91 18.91 5.52 9.62
CA GLY A 91 19.29 6.86 10.08
C GLY A 91 20.67 7.25 9.55
N ARG A 92 20.86 8.54 9.26
CA ARG A 92 22.06 9.05 8.56
C ARG A 92 23.35 9.07 9.39
N ASN A 93 23.32 8.88 10.71
CA ASN A 93 24.42 9.12 11.68
C ASN A 93 25.84 9.17 11.07
#